data_AF-A0A928SYE6-F1
#
_entry.id   AF-A0A928SYE6-F1
#
_cell.length_a   1.000
_cell.length_b   1.000
_cell.length_c   1.000
_cell.angle_alpha   90.00
_cell.angle_beta   90.00
_cell.angle_gamma   90.00
#
_symmetry.space_group_name_H-M   'P 1'
#
loop_
_entity.id
_entity.type
_entity.pdbx_description
1 polymer ?
#
loop_
_entity_poly.entity_id
_entity_poly.type
_entity_poly.pdbx_seq_one_letter_code
_entity_poly.pdbx_strand_id
1 'polypeptide(L)' 'MEVDGGYHQRRRGADARRERALRRLGYRVLRLDAELVLGALEAALDRVRAALPG' A
#
# COMPACT_ATOMS: atom_id res chain seq x y z
N MET A 1 -1.74 -1.24 5.65
CA MET A 1 -1.93 -1.81 4.31
C MET A 1 -3.12 -1.11 3.69
N GLU A 2 -2.94 -0.52 2.51
CA GLU A 2 -4.03 0.05 1.71
C GLU A 2 -4.18 -0.78 0.44
N VAL A 3 -5.43 -1.06 0.02
CA VAL A 3 -5.78 -1.87 -1.15
C VAL A 3 -6.46 -0.95 -2.17
N ASP A 4 -5.79 -0.63 -3.27
CA ASP A 4 -6.26 0.38 -4.23
C ASP A 4 -6.99 -0.24 -5.42
N GLY A 5 -8.32 -0.04 -5.49
CA GLY A 5 -9.16 -0.36 -6.64
C GLY A 5 -8.92 0.59 -7.80
N GLY A 6 -8.94 0.08 -9.05
CA GLY A 6 -8.56 0.73 -10.31
C GLY A 6 -9.27 2.05 -10.71
N TYR A 7 -9.96 2.75 -9.80
CA TYR A 7 -10.54 4.07 -10.02
C TYR A 7 -9.62 5.25 -9.59
N HIS A 8 -8.35 5.00 -9.26
CA HIS A 8 -7.49 5.96 -8.56
C HIS A 8 -6.23 6.45 -9.31
N GLN A 9 -6.16 6.34 -10.64
CA GLN A 9 -5.05 6.93 -11.41
C GLN A 9 -4.84 8.44 -11.16
N ARG A 10 -5.83 9.16 -10.60
CA ARG A 10 -5.76 10.59 -10.25
C ARG A 10 -5.27 10.91 -8.84
N ARG A 11 -4.96 9.93 -7.98
CA ARG A 11 -4.73 10.17 -6.54
C ARG A 11 -3.27 10.28 -6.07
N ARG A 12 -2.28 10.12 -6.98
CA ARG A 12 -0.84 10.20 -6.65
C ARG A 12 -0.45 11.51 -5.92
N GLY A 13 -1.11 12.63 -6.22
CA GLY A 13 -0.83 13.93 -5.61
C GLY A 13 -1.37 14.13 -4.19
N ALA A 14 -2.57 13.63 -3.89
CA ALA A 14 -3.18 13.74 -2.56
C ALA A 14 -2.49 12.83 -1.53
N ASP A 15 -1.87 11.75 -2.01
CA ASP A 15 -1.22 10.73 -1.19
C ASP A 15 0.15 11.13 -0.68
N ALA A 16 0.90 11.95 -1.43
CA ALA A 16 2.26 12.31 -1.04
C ALA A 16 2.31 13.08 0.29
N ARG A 17 1.30 13.91 0.59
CA ARG A 17 1.22 14.61 1.90
C ARG A 17 0.93 13.64 3.03
N ARG A 18 -0.02 12.72 2.82
CA ARG A 18 -0.39 11.70 3.80
C ARG A 18 0.78 10.77 4.08
N GLU A 19 1.46 10.32 3.04
CA GLU A 19 2.63 9.46 3.13
C GLU A 19 3.78 10.15 3.87
N ARG A 20 4.03 11.44 3.59
CA ARG A 20 5.00 12.22 4.37
C ARG A 20 4.63 12.35 5.85
N ALA A 21 3.35 12.52 6.17
CA ALA A 21 2.90 12.60 7.56
C ALA A 21 3.08 11.26 8.29
N LEU A 22 2.70 10.15 7.66
CA LEU A 22 2.86 8.80 8.22
C LEU A 22 4.34 8.43 8.41
N ARG A 23 5.19 8.75 7.42
CA ARG A 23 6.65 8.55 7.53
C ARG A 23 7.26 9.35 8.68
N ARG A 24 6.83 10.62 8.89
CA ARG A 24 7.29 11.45 10.01
C ARG A 24 6.91 10.88 11.37
N LEU A 25 5.80 10.15 11.44
CA LEU A 25 5.33 9.46 12.65
C LEU A 25 5.98 8.07 12.82
N GLY A 26 6.94 7.70 11.97
CA GLY A 26 7.65 6.41 12.03
C GLY A 26 6.91 5.24 11.37
N TYR A 27 5.76 5.47 10.75
CA TYR A 27 5.03 4.42 10.05
C TYR A 27 5.63 4.12 8.67
N ARG A 28 5.64 2.84 8.31
CA ARG A 28 5.94 2.35 6.95
C ARG A 28 4.63 2.04 6.24
N VAL A 29 4.48 2.52 5.00
CA VAL A 29 3.28 2.33 4.19
C VAL A 29 3.60 1.35 3.07
N LEU A 30 2.91 0.21 3.05
CA LEU A 30 2.88 -0.72 1.93
C LEU A 30 1.56 -0.53 1.16
N ARG A 31 1.68 -0.19 -0.12
CA ARG A 31 0.56 -0.11 -1.07
C ARG A 31 0.46 -1.41 -1.86
N LEU A 32 -0.74 -1.96 -1.96
CA LEU A 32 -1.04 -3.13 -2.78
C LEU A 32 -2.14 -2.79 -3.77
N ASP A 33 -1.94 -3.18 -5.03
CA ASP A 33 -2.95 -3.03 -6.06
C ASP A 33 -4.14 -3.94 -5.73
N ALA A 34 -5.37 -3.45 -5.84
CA ALA A 34 -6.55 -4.27 -5.55
C ALA A 34 -6.66 -5.46 -6.50
N GLU A 35 -6.24 -5.33 -7.75
CA GLU A 35 -6.21 -6.45 -8.69
C GLU A 35 -5.30 -7.57 -8.19
N LEU A 36 -4.16 -7.23 -7.57
CA LEU A 36 -3.28 -8.21 -6.94
C LEU A 36 -3.96 -8.87 -5.74
N VAL A 37 -4.63 -8.10 -4.89
CA VAL A 37 -5.31 -8.64 -3.70
C VAL A 37 -6.49 -9.54 -4.07
N LEU A 38 -7.26 -9.15 -5.08
CA LEU A 38 -8.44 -9.88 -5.54
C LEU A 38 -8.08 -11.09 -6.42
N GLY A 39 -7.00 -11.00 -7.21
CA GLY A 39 -6.59 -12.05 -8.14
C GLY A 39 -5.54 -13.03 -7.60
N ALA A 40 -4.77 -12.62 -6.60
CA ALA A 40 -3.65 -13.41 -6.07
C ALA A 40 -3.34 -13.06 -4.60
N LEU A 41 -4.27 -13.41 -3.71
CA LEU A 41 -4.19 -13.07 -2.29
C LEU A 41 -2.89 -13.55 -1.62
N GLU A 42 -2.44 -14.77 -1.91
CA GLU A 42 -1.18 -15.29 -1.33
C GLU A 42 0.03 -14.43 -1.72
N ALA A 43 0.12 -14.02 -2.99
CA ALA A 43 1.18 -13.13 -3.45
C ALA A 43 1.09 -11.74 -2.79
N ALA A 44 -0.12 -11.26 -2.49
CA ALA A 44 -0.31 -10.04 -1.71
C ALA A 44 0.17 -10.21 -0.26
N LEU A 45 -0.12 -11.35 0.37
CA LEU A 45 0.33 -11.66 1.73
C LEU A 45 1.86 -11.79 1.82
N ASP A 46 2.51 -12.37 0.82
CA ASP A 46 3.97 -12.47 0.79
C ASP A 46 4.63 -11.09 0.74
N ARG A 47 4.04 -10.14 -0.01
CA ARG A 47 4.51 -8.75 0.01
C ARG A 47 4.36 -8.09 1.38
N VAL A 48 3.31 -8.43 2.12
CA VAL A 48 3.11 -7.94 3.50
C VAL A 48 4.18 -8.51 4.42
N ARG A 49 4.38 -9.84 4.37
CA ARG A 49 5.40 -10.52 5.18
C ARG A 49 6.79 -9.95 4.92
N ALA A 50 7.14 -9.71 3.66
CA ALA A 50 8.42 -9.10 3.30
C ALA A 50 8.58 -7.65 3.79
N ALA A 51 7.48 -6.94 4.05
CA ALA A 51 7.50 -5.55 4.53
C ALA A 51 7.54 -5.43 6.06
N LEU A 52 7.25 -6.52 6.78
CA LEU A 52 7.35 -6.55 8.24
C LEU A 52 8.81 -6.75 8.66
N PRO A 53 9.33 -6.00 9.65
CA PRO A 53 10.59 -6.35 10.28
C PRO A 53 10.44 -7.72 10.97
N GLY A 54 11.50 -8.54 10.88
CA GLY A 54 11.60 -9.81 11.62
C GLY A 54 11.79 -9.61 13.12
#